data_AF-A0A536XUF7-F1
#
_entry.id   AF-A0A536XUF7-F1
#
_cell.length_a   1.000
_cell.length_b   1.000
_cell.length_c   1.000
_cell.angle_alpha   90.00
_cell.angle_beta   90.00
_cell.angle_gamma   90.00
#
_symmetry.space_group_name_H-M   'P 1'
#
loop_
_entity.id
_entity.type
_entity.pdbx_description
1 polymer ?
#
loop_
_entity_poly.entity_id
_entity_poly.type
_entity_poly.pdbx_seq_one_letter_code
_entity_poly.pdbx_strand_id
1 'polypeptide(L)'
;MSCSPARRAALALALFGSAAVYAQGQGLQLRSPSEERALPIIVDADRIEGVAGKDTTARGNASLRRGNLSIRADSLTYHEGNEEVEASGNVRLQRNGDTLKGPALRYSIRDATGLFEKPDFTFTPRPKTGQQPVSARGQAESIEFLGENQYRIKDGFFTSCKPGDDGWLVKADELDLDFTREVGTARGGSVYFEGLPIIAAPSFDFSLNNQRKSGFLPPSIGVTGKSGPEVGIPYYLNLAPNYDLTLTPRYMEKRGLQLAEQFRYLQKDYKGDLSAEVLPNDRAADRRRYGMSLAGSYNRDGFLLGGLNLNKVSDDSYFRDLATRINITSQATLLREGFLTYNGQWWGTGSYSATARVQRFQVLQDPDNPIVVPYGRTPQLTLSTLRQDIGGFDFGSAAEFVDFSHPSLVNGKRSTLYPTLSLPLITPSFFLTPKAGVHYTYYSLYEIPMIVDPVT
;
A
#
# COMPACT_ATOMS: atom_id res chain seq x y z
N MET A 1 -9.83 0.02 -3.87
CA MET A 1 -9.90 1.36 -3.26
C MET A 1 -10.62 1.21 -1.92
N SER A 2 -10.13 1.80 -0.83
CA SER A 2 -10.76 1.66 0.49
C SER A 2 -11.67 2.88 0.74
N CYS A 3 -12.95 2.64 1.05
CA CYS A 3 -13.88 3.70 1.42
C CYS A 3 -13.48 4.18 2.82
N SER A 4 -13.16 5.47 2.95
CA SER A 4 -12.63 6.04 4.19
C SER A 4 -13.70 6.00 5.28
N PRO A 5 -13.49 5.31 6.42
CA PRO A 5 -14.39 5.46 7.53
C PRO A 5 -14.12 6.82 8.20
N ALA A 6 -15.15 7.66 8.26
CA ALA A 6 -15.18 8.80 9.17
C ALA A 6 -14.86 8.30 10.60
N ARG A 7 -13.66 8.59 11.09
CA ARG A 7 -13.22 8.23 12.45
C ARG A 7 -13.97 9.07 13.46
N ARG A 8 -15.00 8.51 14.11
CA ARG A 8 -15.47 9.00 15.41
C ARG A 8 -14.72 8.25 16.50
N ALA A 9 -13.79 8.93 17.15
CA ALA A 9 -13.11 8.43 18.33
C ALA A 9 -14.09 8.50 19.52
N ALA A 10 -14.49 7.34 20.04
CA ALA A 10 -15.15 7.23 21.34
C ALA A 10 -14.14 6.60 22.31
N LEU A 11 -13.75 7.38 23.31
CA LEU A 11 -12.91 6.95 24.43
C LEU A 11 -13.79 6.19 25.41
N ALA A 12 -13.59 4.87 25.55
CA ALA A 12 -14.23 4.07 26.58
C ALA A 12 -13.16 3.49 27.50
N LEU A 13 -13.08 4.01 28.73
CA LEU A 13 -12.39 3.34 29.84
C LEU A 13 -13.22 2.12 30.26
N ALA A 14 -12.63 0.93 30.24
CA ALA A 14 -13.19 -0.25 30.87
C ALA A 14 -12.16 -0.82 31.86
N LEU A 15 -12.59 -0.93 33.11
CA LEU A 15 -11.87 -1.48 34.26
C LEU A 15 -11.68 -3.00 34.12
N PHE A 16 -10.50 -3.47 34.50
CA PHE A 16 -10.13 -4.88 34.58
C PHE A 16 -10.88 -5.60 35.71
N GLY A 17 -11.65 -6.62 35.34
CA GLY A 17 -12.19 -7.62 36.26
C GLY A 17 -11.93 -9.01 35.69
N SER A 18 -10.89 -9.67 36.16
CA SER A 18 -10.46 -11.00 35.72
C SER A 18 -11.31 -12.08 36.37
N ALA A 19 -12.12 -12.79 35.60
CA ALA A 19 -12.62 -14.12 35.93
C ALA A 19 -12.45 -15.02 34.70
N ALA A 20 -11.46 -15.90 34.75
CA ALA A 20 -11.23 -16.90 33.71
C ALA A 20 -12.28 -18.01 33.84
N VAL A 21 -13.31 -17.95 33.02
CA VAL A 21 -14.21 -19.08 32.76
C VAL A 21 -13.71 -19.77 31.51
N TYR A 22 -13.13 -20.97 31.68
CA TYR A 22 -12.86 -21.88 30.57
C TYR A 22 -14.18 -22.47 30.09
N ALA A 23 -14.89 -21.74 29.22
CA ALA A 23 -15.89 -22.37 28.37
C ALA A 23 -15.14 -23.09 27.25
N GLN A 24 -15.16 -24.43 27.27
CA GLN A 24 -14.85 -25.23 26.08
C GLN A 24 -15.93 -24.94 25.04
N GLY A 25 -15.75 -23.85 24.31
CA GLY A 25 -16.49 -23.63 23.07
C GLY A 25 -16.09 -24.76 22.13
N GLN A 26 -17.00 -25.70 21.91
CA GLN A 26 -16.97 -26.51 20.70
C GLN A 26 -16.95 -25.50 19.55
N GLY A 27 -15.76 -25.29 18.99
CA GLY A 27 -15.61 -24.42 17.83
C GLY A 27 -16.60 -24.89 16.78
N LEU A 28 -17.36 -23.96 16.20
CA LEU A 28 -18.18 -24.21 15.02
C LEU A 28 -17.27 -24.81 13.95
N GLN A 29 -17.24 -26.13 13.85
CA GLN A 29 -16.59 -26.81 12.74
C GLN A 29 -17.44 -26.52 11.50
N LEU A 30 -16.87 -25.71 10.61
CA LEU A 30 -17.42 -25.53 9.27
C LEU A 30 -17.42 -26.89 8.59
N ARG A 31 -18.61 -27.40 8.26
CA ARG A 31 -18.79 -28.69 7.58
C ARG A 31 -18.20 -28.63 6.18
N SER A 32 -17.77 -29.78 5.67
CA SER A 32 -17.22 -29.86 4.32
C SER A 32 -18.32 -29.70 3.25
N PRO A 33 -18.02 -29.15 2.06
CA PRO A 33 -19.00 -29.01 0.98
C PRO A 33 -19.67 -30.34 0.57
N SER A 34 -18.96 -31.46 0.70
CA SER A 34 -19.49 -32.80 0.42
C SER A 34 -20.56 -33.25 1.43
N GLU A 35 -20.43 -32.88 2.71
CA GLU A 35 -21.43 -33.19 3.73
C GLU A 35 -22.69 -32.33 3.60
N GLU A 36 -22.56 -31.10 3.09
CA GLU A 36 -23.72 -30.22 2.83
C GLU A 36 -24.60 -30.72 1.69
N ARG A 37 -24.03 -31.35 0.65
CA ARG A 37 -24.79 -31.93 -0.46
C ARG A 37 -25.62 -33.16 -0.06
N ALA A 38 -25.21 -33.86 0.99
CA ALA A 38 -25.93 -35.02 1.53
C ALA A 38 -27.13 -34.64 2.43
N LEU A 39 -27.34 -33.35 2.69
CA LEU A 39 -28.44 -32.88 3.52
C LEU A 39 -29.79 -32.94 2.79
N PRO A 40 -30.88 -33.23 3.51
CA PRO A 40 -32.22 -33.25 2.91
C PRO A 40 -32.60 -31.87 2.38
N ILE A 41 -33.37 -31.85 1.29
CA ILE A 41 -34.09 -30.66 0.87
C ILE A 41 -35.36 -30.56 1.71
N ILE A 42 -35.58 -29.38 2.29
CA ILE A 42 -36.79 -29.05 3.03
C ILE A 42 -37.54 -27.99 2.22
N VAL A 43 -38.79 -28.27 1.89
CA VAL A 43 -39.71 -27.33 1.22
C VAL A 43 -40.86 -27.02 2.17
N ASP A 44 -41.17 -25.73 2.33
CA ASP A 44 -42.21 -25.20 3.22
C ASP A 44 -42.98 -24.08 2.49
N ALA A 45 -44.30 -24.06 2.58
CA ALA A 45 -45.19 -23.05 1.98
C ALA A 45 -46.61 -23.17 2.54
N ASP A 46 -47.43 -22.14 2.26
CA ASP A 46 -48.86 -22.15 2.59
C ASP A 46 -49.63 -23.25 1.83
N ARG A 47 -49.22 -23.54 0.58
CA ARG A 47 -49.76 -24.61 -0.25
C ARG A 47 -48.64 -25.32 -1.02
N ILE A 48 -48.62 -26.64 -0.93
CA ILE A 48 -47.69 -27.50 -1.68
C ILE A 48 -48.51 -28.47 -2.53
N GLU A 49 -48.22 -28.52 -3.83
CA GLU A 49 -48.85 -29.39 -4.81
C GLU A 49 -47.77 -30.07 -5.63
N GLY A 50 -47.86 -31.38 -5.85
CA GLY A 50 -46.85 -32.06 -6.64
C GLY A 50 -46.98 -33.56 -6.59
N VAL A 51 -46.16 -34.20 -7.43
CA VAL A 51 -45.97 -35.65 -7.42
C VAL A 51 -44.57 -35.91 -6.86
N ALA A 52 -44.49 -36.60 -5.73
CA ALA A 52 -43.22 -37.01 -5.15
C ALA A 52 -42.37 -37.76 -6.19
N GLY A 53 -41.09 -37.41 -6.34
CA GLY A 53 -40.21 -37.96 -7.37
C GLY A 53 -40.26 -37.25 -8.73
N LYS A 54 -41.08 -36.21 -8.90
CA LYS A 54 -41.16 -35.38 -10.12
C LYS A 54 -41.09 -33.89 -9.79
N ASP A 55 -42.21 -33.18 -9.91
CA ASP A 55 -42.29 -31.74 -9.76
C ASP A 55 -43.12 -31.42 -8.52
N THR A 56 -42.57 -30.54 -7.68
CA THR A 56 -43.22 -30.03 -6.47
C THR A 56 -43.34 -28.51 -6.58
N THR A 57 -44.57 -28.01 -6.62
CA THR A 57 -44.89 -26.57 -6.65
C THR A 57 -45.35 -26.12 -5.27
N ALA A 58 -44.68 -25.12 -4.73
CA ALA A 58 -44.93 -24.50 -3.43
C ALA A 58 -45.35 -23.04 -3.64
N ARG A 59 -46.49 -22.63 -3.06
CA ARG A 59 -47.07 -21.29 -3.22
C ARG A 59 -47.44 -20.67 -1.88
N GLY A 60 -47.20 -19.36 -1.76
CA GLY A 60 -47.44 -18.58 -0.54
C GLY A 60 -46.31 -18.81 0.46
N ASN A 61 -45.52 -17.77 0.73
CA ASN A 61 -44.36 -17.81 1.61
C ASN A 61 -43.40 -19.00 1.34
N ALA A 62 -43.27 -19.40 0.08
CA ALA A 62 -42.56 -20.60 -0.31
C ALA A 62 -41.07 -20.50 0.04
N SER A 63 -40.53 -21.57 0.63
CA SER A 63 -39.12 -21.66 0.97
C SER A 63 -38.57 -23.06 0.67
N LEU A 64 -37.36 -23.08 0.14
CA LEU A 64 -36.57 -24.28 -0.09
C LEU A 64 -35.23 -24.13 0.62
N ARG A 65 -34.82 -25.14 1.39
CA ARG A 65 -33.57 -25.14 2.15
C ARG A 65 -32.80 -26.44 1.98
N ARG A 66 -31.49 -26.34 1.77
CA ARG A 66 -30.53 -27.44 1.82
C ARG A 66 -29.21 -26.94 2.41
N GLY A 67 -28.86 -27.36 3.63
CA GLY A 67 -27.67 -26.86 4.32
C GLY A 67 -27.65 -25.33 4.43
N ASN A 68 -26.63 -24.69 3.85
CA ASN A 68 -26.47 -23.23 3.84
C ASN A 68 -27.21 -22.53 2.68
N LEU A 69 -27.85 -23.28 1.79
CA LEU A 69 -28.68 -22.75 0.72
C LEU A 69 -30.11 -22.53 1.23
N SER A 70 -30.64 -21.33 1.05
CA SER A 70 -32.04 -20.98 1.29
C SER A 70 -32.56 -20.15 0.12
N ILE A 71 -33.66 -20.59 -0.49
CA ILE A 71 -34.41 -19.85 -1.50
C ILE A 71 -35.79 -19.56 -0.92
N ARG A 72 -36.23 -18.31 -0.97
CA ARG A 72 -37.60 -17.90 -0.59
C ARG A 72 -38.24 -17.15 -1.75
N ALA A 73 -39.54 -17.33 -1.97
CA ALA A 73 -40.29 -16.65 -3.02
C ALA A 73 -41.80 -16.73 -2.77
N ASP A 74 -42.59 -16.03 -3.58
CA ASP A 74 -44.05 -16.14 -3.56
C ASP A 74 -44.51 -17.48 -4.15
N SER A 75 -43.81 -17.97 -5.19
CA SER A 75 -44.01 -19.27 -5.81
C SER A 75 -42.66 -19.92 -6.14
N LEU A 76 -42.55 -21.22 -5.90
CA LEU A 76 -41.36 -22.02 -6.18
C LEU A 76 -41.77 -23.37 -6.77
N THR A 77 -41.16 -23.76 -7.87
CA THR A 77 -41.28 -25.11 -8.45
C THR A 77 -39.93 -25.81 -8.37
N TYR A 78 -39.91 -26.97 -7.72
CA TYR A 78 -38.75 -27.83 -7.59
C TYR A 78 -38.91 -29.07 -8.47
N HIS A 79 -37.97 -29.24 -9.39
CA HIS A 79 -37.85 -30.38 -10.29
C HIS A 79 -36.85 -31.38 -9.71
N GLU A 80 -37.34 -32.47 -9.13
CA GLU A 80 -36.50 -33.44 -8.41
C GLU A 80 -35.55 -34.21 -9.34
N GLY A 81 -35.97 -34.46 -10.59
CA GLY A 81 -35.18 -35.24 -11.54
C GLY A 81 -33.83 -34.61 -11.95
N ASN A 82 -33.75 -33.28 -11.98
CA ASN A 82 -32.53 -32.52 -12.30
C ASN A 82 -32.08 -31.57 -11.17
N GLU A 83 -32.72 -31.66 -10.00
CA GLU A 83 -32.55 -30.77 -8.84
C GLU A 83 -32.58 -29.27 -9.20
N GLU A 84 -33.52 -28.88 -10.06
CA GLU A 84 -33.69 -27.49 -10.51
C GLU A 84 -34.83 -26.79 -9.75
N VAL A 85 -34.62 -25.51 -9.45
CA VAL A 85 -35.60 -24.66 -8.78
C VAL A 85 -35.92 -23.48 -9.67
N GLU A 86 -37.21 -23.30 -9.96
CA GLU A 86 -37.75 -22.09 -10.57
C GLU A 86 -38.52 -21.33 -9.49
N ALA A 87 -38.10 -20.11 -9.18
CA ALA A 87 -38.71 -19.26 -8.16
C ALA A 87 -39.11 -17.92 -8.76
N SER A 88 -40.31 -17.44 -8.41
CA SER A 88 -40.88 -16.20 -8.93
C SER A 88 -41.60 -15.42 -7.84
N GLY A 89 -41.47 -14.09 -7.87
CA GLY A 89 -42.06 -13.17 -6.92
C GLY A 89 -41.25 -13.07 -5.63
N ASN A 90 -40.78 -11.85 -5.30
CA ASN A 90 -40.01 -11.53 -4.10
C ASN A 90 -38.89 -12.54 -3.77
N VAL A 91 -38.19 -13.02 -4.80
CA VAL A 91 -37.21 -14.09 -4.65
C VAL A 91 -36.05 -13.61 -3.81
N ARG A 92 -35.66 -14.40 -2.82
CA ARG A 92 -34.48 -14.18 -1.98
C ARG A 92 -33.66 -15.46 -1.88
N LEU A 93 -32.48 -15.42 -2.50
CA LEU A 93 -31.46 -16.45 -2.38
C LEU A 93 -30.47 -16.07 -1.28
N GLN A 94 -30.18 -17.00 -0.38
CA GLN A 94 -29.09 -16.88 0.59
C GLN A 94 -28.21 -18.12 0.52
N ARG A 95 -26.90 -17.91 0.35
CA ARG A 95 -25.92 -18.98 0.22
C ARG A 95 -24.61 -18.54 0.83
N ASN A 96 -24.12 -19.25 1.85
CA ASN A 96 -22.79 -19.03 2.44
C ASN A 96 -22.51 -17.56 2.88
N GLY A 97 -23.55 -16.82 3.29
CA GLY A 97 -23.46 -15.39 3.65
C GLY A 97 -23.82 -14.42 2.54
N ASP A 98 -23.80 -14.87 1.28
CA ASP A 98 -24.27 -14.09 0.13
C ASP A 98 -25.79 -13.97 0.19
N THR A 99 -26.32 -12.80 -0.20
CA THR A 99 -27.76 -12.55 -0.30
C THR A 99 -28.07 -11.88 -1.63
N LEU A 100 -28.99 -12.47 -2.39
CA LEU A 100 -29.50 -11.93 -3.64
C LEU A 100 -31.02 -11.81 -3.56
N LYS A 101 -31.58 -10.73 -4.09
CA LYS A 101 -33.02 -10.45 -4.11
C LYS A 101 -33.45 -9.98 -5.48
N GLY A 102 -34.59 -10.46 -5.99
CA GLY A 102 -35.13 -10.01 -7.26
C GLY A 102 -36.43 -10.72 -7.66
N PRO A 103 -36.94 -10.47 -8.87
CA PRO A 103 -38.22 -11.00 -9.33
C PRO A 103 -38.23 -12.49 -9.66
N ALA A 104 -37.15 -13.05 -10.22
CA ALA A 104 -37.12 -14.42 -10.72
C ALA A 104 -35.74 -15.07 -10.61
N LEU A 105 -35.72 -16.38 -10.32
CA LEU A 105 -34.53 -17.21 -10.23
C LEU A 105 -34.80 -18.57 -10.85
N ARG A 106 -33.88 -19.02 -11.71
CA ARG A 106 -33.77 -20.41 -12.15
C ARG A 106 -32.43 -20.96 -11.69
N TYR A 107 -32.41 -22.00 -10.87
CA TYR A 107 -31.19 -22.45 -10.19
C TYR A 107 -31.12 -23.97 -10.07
N SER A 108 -30.05 -24.57 -10.59
CA SER A 108 -29.70 -25.96 -10.34
C SER A 108 -28.95 -26.08 -9.02
N ILE A 109 -29.52 -26.81 -8.07
CA ILE A 109 -28.89 -27.07 -6.77
C ILE A 109 -27.67 -27.98 -6.93
N ARG A 110 -27.77 -28.97 -7.82
CA ARG A 110 -26.71 -29.96 -8.08
C ARG A 110 -25.44 -29.32 -8.61
N ASP A 111 -25.58 -28.48 -9.63
CA ASP A 111 -24.45 -27.92 -10.39
C ASP A 111 -24.07 -26.51 -9.89
N ALA A 112 -24.88 -25.94 -9.00
CA ALA A 112 -24.75 -24.56 -8.50
C ALA A 112 -24.76 -23.49 -9.62
N THR A 113 -25.42 -23.81 -10.73
CA THR A 113 -25.57 -22.95 -11.91
C THR A 113 -26.99 -22.42 -12.05
N GLY A 114 -27.18 -21.31 -12.76
CA GLY A 114 -28.51 -20.74 -12.93
C GLY A 114 -28.51 -19.31 -13.44
N LEU A 115 -29.68 -18.70 -13.46
CA LEU A 115 -29.91 -17.31 -13.85
C LEU A 115 -30.79 -16.62 -12.81
N PHE A 116 -30.32 -15.48 -12.28
CA PHE A 116 -31.13 -14.57 -11.47
C PHE A 116 -31.42 -13.32 -12.29
N GLU A 117 -32.69 -12.99 -12.48
CA GLU A 117 -33.11 -11.78 -13.19
C GLU A 117 -33.20 -10.58 -12.23
N LYS A 118 -32.69 -9.44 -12.67
CA LYS A 118 -32.71 -8.15 -11.96
C LYS A 118 -32.35 -8.22 -10.47
N PRO A 119 -31.23 -8.87 -10.07
CA PRO A 119 -30.93 -9.02 -8.65
C PRO A 119 -30.28 -7.77 -8.05
N ASP A 120 -30.75 -7.39 -6.86
CA ASP A 120 -29.94 -6.71 -5.85
C ASP A 120 -29.07 -7.76 -5.14
N PHE A 121 -27.76 -7.60 -5.13
CA PHE A 121 -26.86 -8.58 -4.52
C PHE A 121 -25.96 -7.98 -3.44
N THR A 122 -25.61 -8.83 -2.47
CA THR A 122 -24.56 -8.59 -1.48
C THR A 122 -23.76 -9.87 -1.34
N PHE A 123 -22.49 -9.83 -1.73
CA PHE A 123 -21.53 -10.90 -1.54
C PHE A 123 -20.76 -10.68 -0.24
N THR A 124 -20.66 -11.72 0.58
CA THR A 124 -19.91 -11.73 1.83
C THR A 124 -18.90 -12.87 1.80
N PRO A 125 -17.81 -12.72 1.03
CA PRO A 125 -16.83 -13.80 0.89
C PRO A 125 -16.20 -14.13 2.24
N ARG A 126 -15.99 -15.42 2.48
CA ARG A 126 -15.44 -15.91 3.75
C ARG A 126 -13.99 -15.45 3.89
N PRO A 127 -13.58 -14.95 5.07
CA PRO A 127 -12.19 -14.58 5.31
C PRO A 127 -11.31 -15.83 5.24
N LYS A 128 -10.31 -15.83 4.36
CA LYS A 128 -9.17 -16.75 4.44
C LYS A 128 -8.24 -16.27 5.56
N THR A 129 -7.53 -17.19 6.23
CA THR A 129 -6.60 -16.84 7.33
C THR A 129 -5.63 -15.76 6.88
N GLY A 130 -5.63 -14.61 7.57
CA GLY A 130 -4.79 -13.46 7.24
C GLY A 130 -5.35 -12.49 6.20
N GLN A 131 -6.59 -12.69 5.70
CA GLN A 131 -7.25 -11.79 4.75
C GLN A 131 -8.47 -11.11 5.38
N GLN A 132 -8.60 -9.80 5.13
CA GLN A 132 -9.83 -9.07 5.47
C GLN A 132 -10.88 -9.37 4.38
N PRO A 133 -12.09 -9.85 4.74
CA PRO A 133 -13.10 -10.16 3.76
C PRO A 133 -13.60 -8.84 3.13
N VAL A 134 -13.65 -8.81 1.80
CA VAL A 134 -14.20 -7.67 1.06
C VAL A 134 -15.65 -7.99 0.74
N SER A 135 -16.57 -7.48 1.56
CA SER A 135 -17.98 -7.50 1.19
C SER A 135 -18.20 -6.61 -0.03
N ALA A 136 -19.06 -7.08 -0.94
CA ALA A 136 -19.41 -6.34 -2.13
C ALA A 136 -20.92 -6.30 -2.30
N ARG A 137 -21.43 -5.25 -2.93
CA ARG A 137 -22.84 -5.11 -3.28
C ARG A 137 -23.02 -4.52 -4.67
N GLY A 138 -24.21 -4.67 -5.21
CA GLY A 138 -24.55 -4.10 -6.50
C GLY A 138 -25.93 -4.48 -6.99
N GLN A 139 -26.19 -4.08 -8.22
CA GLN A 139 -27.39 -4.40 -8.99
C GLN A 139 -26.97 -4.84 -10.38
N ALA A 140 -27.81 -5.63 -11.05
CA ALA A 140 -27.57 -6.13 -12.39
C ALA A 140 -28.87 -6.36 -13.14
N GLU A 141 -28.84 -6.37 -14.47
CA GLU A 141 -29.97 -6.87 -15.27
C GLU A 141 -30.10 -8.39 -15.13
N SER A 142 -28.97 -9.10 -15.05
CA SER A 142 -28.96 -10.53 -14.75
C SER A 142 -27.66 -11.00 -14.12
N ILE A 143 -27.73 -12.09 -13.33
CA ILE A 143 -26.57 -12.82 -12.83
C ILE A 143 -26.67 -14.28 -13.26
N GLU A 144 -25.70 -14.72 -14.04
CA GLU A 144 -25.48 -16.13 -14.36
C GLU A 144 -24.56 -16.75 -13.30
N PHE A 145 -25.03 -17.80 -12.64
CA PHE A 145 -24.20 -18.64 -11.79
C PHE A 145 -23.51 -19.68 -12.66
N LEU A 146 -22.18 -19.69 -12.65
CA LEU A 146 -21.34 -20.62 -13.43
C LEU A 146 -20.74 -21.73 -12.55
N GLY A 147 -21.11 -21.75 -11.27
CA GLY A 147 -20.68 -22.73 -10.28
C GLY A 147 -20.75 -22.16 -8.85
N GLU A 148 -20.11 -22.82 -7.90
CA GLU A 148 -20.17 -22.43 -6.48
C GLU A 148 -19.54 -21.05 -6.20
N ASN A 149 -18.48 -20.68 -6.93
CA ASN A 149 -17.66 -19.49 -6.68
C ASN A 149 -17.45 -18.60 -7.93
N GLN A 150 -18.25 -18.83 -8.98
CA GLN A 150 -18.12 -18.12 -10.26
C GLN A 150 -19.46 -17.51 -10.66
N TYR A 151 -19.44 -16.21 -10.93
CA TYR A 151 -20.62 -15.43 -11.27
C TYR A 151 -20.32 -14.56 -12.49
N ARG A 152 -21.26 -14.49 -13.42
CA ARG A 152 -21.24 -13.51 -14.51
C ARG A 152 -22.40 -12.56 -14.34
N ILE A 153 -22.09 -11.29 -14.15
CA ILE A 153 -23.05 -10.22 -13.95
C ILE A 153 -23.17 -9.46 -15.26
N LYS A 154 -24.38 -9.32 -15.80
CA LYS A 154 -24.65 -8.56 -17.03
C LYS A 154 -25.34 -7.25 -16.70
N ASP A 155 -24.88 -6.18 -17.35
CA ASP A 155 -25.39 -4.82 -17.21
C ASP A 155 -25.60 -4.43 -15.74
N GLY A 156 -24.48 -4.35 -15.01
CA GLY A 156 -24.52 -4.19 -13.57
C GLY A 156 -23.45 -3.26 -13.03
N PHE A 157 -23.55 -3.00 -11.74
CA PHE A 157 -22.50 -2.33 -11.00
C PHE A 157 -22.09 -3.12 -9.77
N PHE A 158 -20.87 -2.85 -9.32
CA PHE A 158 -20.22 -3.49 -8.18
C PHE A 158 -19.51 -2.43 -7.33
N THR A 159 -19.71 -2.47 -6.01
CA THR A 159 -18.96 -1.64 -5.06
C THR A 159 -18.64 -2.41 -3.79
N SER A 160 -17.48 -2.13 -3.19
CA SER A 160 -17.14 -2.62 -1.85
C SER A 160 -17.47 -1.61 -0.74
N CYS A 161 -18.10 -0.48 -1.06
CA CYS A 161 -18.52 0.50 -0.06
C CYS A 161 -19.78 0.03 0.68
N LYS A 162 -19.95 0.54 1.90
CA LYS A 162 -21.10 0.20 2.74
C LYS A 162 -22.40 0.71 2.10
N PRO A 163 -23.56 0.11 2.44
CA PRO A 163 -24.85 0.66 2.03
C PRO A 163 -24.98 2.15 2.42
N GLY A 164 -25.44 2.98 1.50
CA GLY A 164 -25.57 4.44 1.68
C GLY A 164 -24.32 5.25 1.32
N ASP A 165 -23.24 4.59 0.88
CA ASP A 165 -22.01 5.24 0.40
C ASP A 165 -21.60 4.62 -0.94
N ASP A 166 -21.71 5.39 -2.03
CA ASP A 166 -21.29 5.02 -3.38
C ASP A 166 -20.02 5.79 -3.81
N GLY A 167 -19.12 6.09 -2.87
CA GLY A 167 -17.89 6.84 -3.13
C GLY A 167 -17.03 6.26 -4.26
N TRP A 168 -17.11 4.95 -4.50
CA TRP A 168 -16.67 4.36 -5.77
C TRP A 168 -17.55 3.18 -6.19
N LEU A 169 -17.67 2.95 -7.50
CA LEU A 169 -18.28 1.76 -8.07
C LEU A 169 -17.69 1.43 -9.44
N VAL A 170 -17.77 0.17 -9.84
CA VAL A 170 -17.49 -0.30 -11.20
C VAL A 170 -18.83 -0.56 -11.86
N LYS A 171 -19.09 0.03 -13.02
CA LYS A 171 -20.22 -0.30 -13.88
C LYS A 171 -19.69 -0.97 -15.14
N ALA A 172 -20.28 -2.09 -15.57
CA ALA A 172 -19.81 -2.83 -16.74
C ALA A 172 -20.97 -3.56 -17.43
N ASP A 173 -20.80 -3.76 -18.75
CA ASP A 173 -21.72 -4.56 -19.57
C ASP A 173 -21.63 -6.04 -19.16
N GLU A 174 -20.41 -6.52 -18.86
CA GLU A 174 -20.16 -7.86 -18.32
C GLU A 174 -19.11 -7.79 -17.21
N LEU A 175 -19.41 -8.42 -16.07
CA LEU A 175 -18.51 -8.55 -14.94
C LEU A 175 -18.42 -10.02 -14.50
N ASP A 176 -17.29 -10.64 -14.80
CA ASP A 176 -16.95 -12.01 -14.37
C ASP A 176 -16.27 -11.97 -13.00
N LEU A 177 -16.87 -12.58 -11.98
CA LEU A 177 -16.33 -12.71 -10.63
C LEU A 177 -15.90 -14.16 -10.36
N ASP A 178 -14.61 -14.39 -10.19
CA ASP A 178 -14.03 -15.70 -9.87
C ASP A 178 -13.41 -15.66 -8.47
N PHE A 179 -14.15 -16.11 -7.46
CA PHE A 179 -13.69 -16.18 -6.07
C PHE A 179 -12.76 -17.36 -5.80
N THR A 180 -12.58 -18.29 -6.74
CA THR A 180 -11.54 -19.32 -6.66
C THR A 180 -10.17 -18.72 -6.97
N ARG A 181 -10.09 -17.90 -8.02
CA ARG A 181 -8.86 -17.16 -8.40
C ARG A 181 -8.73 -15.80 -7.72
N GLU A 182 -9.76 -15.33 -7.03
CA GLU A 182 -9.84 -14.00 -6.38
C GLU A 182 -9.69 -12.84 -7.39
N VAL A 183 -10.25 -13.02 -8.58
CA VAL A 183 -10.17 -12.06 -9.69
C VAL A 183 -11.57 -11.69 -10.20
N GLY A 184 -11.84 -10.38 -10.28
CA GLY A 184 -12.95 -9.82 -11.04
C GLY A 184 -12.45 -9.31 -12.39
N THR A 185 -13.20 -9.54 -13.47
CA THR A 185 -12.91 -9.01 -14.81
C THR A 185 -14.12 -8.24 -15.33
N ALA A 186 -13.95 -6.94 -15.58
CA ALA A 186 -14.95 -6.09 -16.19
C ALA A 186 -14.69 -5.94 -17.70
N ARG A 187 -15.74 -5.97 -18.51
CA ARG A 187 -15.73 -5.68 -19.96
C ARG A 187 -16.74 -4.60 -20.29
N GLY A 188 -16.37 -3.67 -21.17
CA GLY A 188 -17.15 -2.45 -21.42
C GLY A 188 -17.31 -1.60 -20.15
N GLY A 189 -16.33 -1.68 -19.25
CA GLY A 189 -16.46 -1.19 -17.88
C GLY A 189 -15.96 0.24 -17.69
N SER A 190 -16.56 0.94 -16.73
CA SER A 190 -16.05 2.20 -16.20
C SER A 190 -16.00 2.19 -14.67
N VAL A 191 -14.92 2.72 -14.12
CA VAL A 191 -14.77 3.02 -12.70
C VAL A 191 -15.31 4.41 -12.46
N TYR A 192 -16.26 4.53 -11.53
CA TYR A 192 -16.82 5.78 -11.06
C TYR A 192 -16.27 6.10 -9.66
N PHE A 193 -15.95 7.35 -9.43
CA PHE A 193 -15.59 7.89 -8.12
C PHE A 193 -16.43 9.13 -7.86
N GLU A 194 -17.16 9.15 -6.73
CA GLU A 194 -18.12 10.22 -6.39
C GLU A 194 -19.08 10.54 -7.55
N GLY A 195 -19.55 9.50 -8.24
CA GLY A 195 -20.46 9.60 -9.40
C GLY A 195 -19.81 10.03 -10.72
N LEU A 196 -18.51 10.36 -10.75
CA LEU A 196 -17.78 10.74 -11.96
C LEU A 196 -17.02 9.55 -12.54
N PRO A 197 -17.14 9.23 -13.85
CA PRO A 197 -16.33 8.20 -14.47
C PRO A 197 -14.87 8.66 -14.54
N ILE A 198 -13.98 7.98 -13.84
CA ILE A 198 -12.55 8.31 -13.78
C ILE A 198 -11.71 7.43 -14.71
N ILE A 199 -12.18 6.22 -15.02
CA ILE A 199 -11.47 5.27 -15.89
C ILE A 199 -12.52 4.54 -16.71
N ALA A 200 -12.49 4.69 -18.03
CA ALA A 200 -13.25 3.86 -18.95
C ALA A 200 -12.26 2.98 -19.73
N ALA A 201 -12.48 1.67 -19.75
CA ALA A 201 -11.61 0.75 -20.46
C ALA A 201 -12.42 -0.40 -21.09
N PRO A 202 -12.02 -0.91 -22.27
CA PRO A 202 -12.73 -1.99 -22.94
C PRO A 202 -12.70 -3.28 -22.09
N SER A 203 -11.63 -3.51 -21.34
CA SER A 203 -11.59 -4.53 -20.29
C SER A 203 -10.53 -4.19 -19.24
N PHE A 204 -10.83 -4.51 -17.98
CA PHE A 204 -9.85 -4.46 -16.88
C PHE A 204 -10.20 -5.49 -15.82
N ASP A 205 -9.18 -5.91 -15.08
CA ASP A 205 -9.30 -6.88 -14.00
C ASP A 205 -8.91 -6.27 -12.64
N PHE A 206 -9.47 -6.82 -11.57
CA PHE A 206 -9.24 -6.36 -10.20
C PHE A 206 -9.23 -7.53 -9.22
N SER A 207 -8.58 -7.34 -8.06
CA SER A 207 -8.53 -8.34 -6.99
C SER A 207 -9.80 -8.31 -6.15
N LEU A 208 -10.37 -9.49 -5.86
CA LEU A 208 -11.55 -9.65 -4.98
C LEU A 208 -11.20 -9.74 -3.49
N ASN A 209 -9.91 -9.92 -3.15
CA ASN A 209 -9.44 -10.10 -1.78
C ASN A 209 -8.37 -9.08 -1.35
N ASN A 210 -8.32 -7.93 -2.05
CA ASN A 210 -7.38 -6.84 -1.79
C ASN A 210 -5.90 -7.26 -1.89
N GLN A 211 -5.60 -8.35 -2.60
CA GLN A 211 -4.23 -8.72 -2.95
C GLN A 211 -3.70 -7.80 -4.04
N ARG A 212 -2.39 -7.53 -3.96
CA ARG A 212 -1.68 -6.76 -4.98
C ARG A 212 -1.69 -7.52 -6.30
N LYS A 213 -2.02 -6.84 -7.39
CA LYS A 213 -2.07 -7.42 -8.73
C LYS A 213 -1.36 -6.50 -9.72
N SER A 214 -0.59 -7.09 -10.63
CA SER A 214 0.02 -6.36 -11.74
C SER A 214 -1.05 -5.81 -12.67
N GLY A 215 -0.85 -4.61 -13.21
CA GLY A 215 -1.81 -3.97 -14.10
C GLY A 215 -1.54 -2.50 -14.33
N PHE A 216 -2.35 -1.90 -15.19
CA PHE A 216 -2.31 -0.45 -15.41
C PHE A 216 -2.82 0.29 -14.18
N LEU A 217 -2.07 1.29 -13.76
CA LEU A 217 -2.52 2.28 -12.79
C LEU A 217 -3.17 3.45 -13.54
N PRO A 218 -3.99 4.29 -12.85
CA PRO A 218 -4.60 5.44 -13.48
C PRO A 218 -3.55 6.34 -14.16
N PRO A 219 -3.76 6.76 -15.41
CA PRO A 219 -2.81 7.62 -16.10
C PRO A 219 -2.72 8.99 -15.42
N SER A 220 -1.56 9.62 -15.51
CA SER A 220 -1.40 11.03 -15.18
C SER A 220 -1.53 11.86 -16.45
N ILE A 221 -2.33 12.92 -16.41
CA ILE A 221 -2.50 13.87 -17.52
C ILE A 221 -2.20 15.26 -16.95
N GLY A 222 -1.39 16.04 -17.67
CA GLY A 222 -0.97 17.36 -17.23
C GLY A 222 -0.63 18.28 -18.39
N VAL A 223 -0.49 19.57 -18.07
CA VAL A 223 0.01 20.59 -19.00
C VAL A 223 0.95 21.50 -18.24
N THR A 224 2.17 21.69 -18.74
CA THR A 224 3.12 22.67 -18.18
C THR A 224 3.66 23.59 -19.28
N GLY A 225 4.11 24.79 -18.91
CA GLY A 225 4.70 25.73 -19.88
C GLY A 225 5.95 25.14 -20.57
N LYS A 226 6.76 24.37 -19.83
CA LYS A 226 8.03 23.79 -20.27
C LYS A 226 7.86 22.48 -21.06
N SER A 227 6.93 21.61 -20.69
CA SER A 227 6.74 20.29 -21.34
C SER A 227 5.54 20.24 -22.30
N GLY A 228 4.63 21.20 -22.23
CA GLY A 228 3.35 21.16 -22.93
C GLY A 228 2.38 20.16 -22.28
N PRO A 229 1.30 19.81 -22.99
CA PRO A 229 0.51 18.60 -22.75
C PRO A 229 1.38 17.37 -22.55
N GLU A 230 1.06 16.59 -21.53
CA GLU A 230 1.79 15.38 -21.16
C GLU A 230 0.85 14.31 -20.62
N VAL A 231 1.21 13.05 -20.87
CA VAL A 231 0.50 11.85 -20.39
C VAL A 231 1.50 10.81 -19.89
N GLY A 232 1.29 10.30 -18.68
CA GLY A 232 2.03 9.20 -18.08
C GLY A 232 1.13 7.98 -17.92
N ILE A 233 1.59 6.80 -18.37
CA ILE A 233 0.83 5.54 -18.29
C ILE A 233 1.59 4.55 -17.40
N PRO A 234 1.37 4.59 -16.08
CA PRO A 234 2.02 3.67 -15.13
C PRO A 234 1.51 2.23 -15.26
N TYR A 235 2.43 1.28 -15.31
CA TYR A 235 2.17 -0.16 -15.23
C TYR A 235 2.86 -0.75 -13.99
N TYR A 236 2.05 -1.29 -13.08
CA TYR A 236 2.50 -1.91 -11.84
C TYR A 236 2.78 -3.40 -12.04
N LEU A 237 3.92 -3.86 -11.54
CA LEU A 237 4.37 -5.25 -11.55
C LEU A 237 4.52 -5.72 -10.11
N ASN A 238 3.59 -6.57 -9.66
CA ASN A 238 3.72 -7.31 -8.41
C ASN A 238 4.65 -8.52 -8.64
N LEU A 239 5.95 -8.34 -8.43
CA LEU A 239 6.96 -9.37 -8.69
C LEU A 239 6.98 -10.44 -7.59
N ALA A 240 6.91 -10.00 -6.32
CA ALA A 240 6.81 -10.86 -5.15
C ALA A 240 6.15 -10.12 -3.97
N PRO A 241 5.71 -10.81 -2.90
CA PRO A 241 5.07 -10.15 -1.76
C PRO A 241 5.89 -9.05 -1.08
N ASN A 242 7.22 -9.10 -1.23
CA ASN A 242 8.20 -8.24 -0.59
C ASN A 242 8.90 -7.25 -1.53
N TYR A 243 8.63 -7.27 -2.84
CA TYR A 243 9.16 -6.26 -3.76
C TYR A 243 8.29 -6.09 -5.01
N ASP A 244 8.24 -4.87 -5.52
CA ASP A 244 7.48 -4.51 -6.71
C ASP A 244 8.22 -3.51 -7.60
N LEU A 245 7.77 -3.42 -8.85
CA LEU A 245 8.29 -2.50 -9.86
C LEU A 245 7.12 -1.75 -10.51
N THR A 246 7.26 -0.45 -10.73
CA THR A 246 6.33 0.35 -11.52
C THR A 246 7.08 0.97 -12.69
N LEU A 247 6.64 0.72 -13.91
CA LEU A 247 7.20 1.31 -15.12
C LEU A 247 6.22 2.34 -15.67
N THR A 248 6.67 3.56 -15.91
CA THR A 248 5.83 4.69 -16.33
C THR A 248 6.43 5.33 -17.58
N PRO A 249 6.02 4.93 -18.78
CA PRO A 249 6.18 5.76 -19.98
C PRO A 249 5.43 7.08 -19.81
N ARG A 250 6.14 8.19 -19.92
CA ARG A 250 5.60 9.55 -19.89
C ARG A 250 5.94 10.26 -21.18
N TYR A 251 4.91 10.57 -21.96
CA TYR A 251 5.05 11.37 -23.17
C TYR A 251 4.81 12.85 -22.85
N MET A 252 5.74 13.70 -23.28
CA MET A 252 5.67 15.17 -23.18
C MET A 252 5.70 15.76 -24.59
N GLU A 253 4.69 16.54 -24.96
CA GLU A 253 4.54 17.07 -26.34
C GLU A 253 5.79 17.84 -26.80
N LYS A 254 6.37 18.68 -25.95
CA LYS A 254 7.53 19.51 -26.31
C LYS A 254 8.88 18.80 -26.15
N ARG A 255 8.96 17.72 -25.37
CA ARG A 255 10.24 17.10 -24.96
C ARG A 255 10.45 15.68 -25.48
N GLY A 256 9.39 14.89 -25.64
CA GLY A 256 9.48 13.49 -26.12
C GLY A 256 9.07 12.47 -25.05
N LEU A 257 9.49 11.22 -25.26
CA LEU A 257 9.16 10.09 -24.40
C LEU A 257 10.22 9.90 -23.31
N GLN A 258 9.80 10.04 -22.06
CA GLN A 258 10.54 9.68 -20.87
C GLN A 258 10.08 8.30 -20.38
N LEU A 259 11.01 7.48 -19.89
CA LEU A 259 10.70 6.26 -19.14
C LEU A 259 11.12 6.47 -17.69
N ALA A 260 10.16 6.33 -16.77
CA ALA A 260 10.42 6.32 -15.34
C ALA A 260 10.18 4.92 -14.77
N GLU A 261 11.02 4.51 -13.83
CA GLU A 261 10.90 3.28 -13.07
C GLU A 261 10.92 3.58 -11.58
N GLN A 262 10.12 2.84 -10.82
CA GLN A 262 10.16 2.83 -9.36
C GLN A 262 10.19 1.38 -8.87
N PHE A 263 11.28 1.01 -8.21
CA PHE A 263 11.47 -0.30 -7.60
C PHE A 263 11.45 -0.17 -6.08
N ARG A 264 10.59 -0.94 -5.42
CA ARG A 264 10.44 -0.90 -3.96
C ARG A 264 10.63 -2.28 -3.38
N TYR A 265 11.32 -2.36 -2.25
CA TYR A 265 11.54 -3.61 -1.53
C TYR A 265 11.36 -3.42 -0.03
N LEU A 266 10.83 -4.45 0.62
CA LEU A 266 10.58 -4.50 2.06
C LEU A 266 10.98 -5.87 2.59
N GLN A 267 11.98 -5.89 3.47
CA GLN A 267 12.44 -7.06 4.18
C GLN A 267 12.40 -6.81 5.69
N LYS A 268 12.69 -7.85 6.48
CA LYS A 268 12.65 -7.79 7.94
C LYS A 268 13.49 -6.62 8.50
N ASP A 269 14.76 -6.57 8.11
CA ASP A 269 15.73 -5.62 8.67
C ASP A 269 15.97 -4.41 7.75
N TYR A 270 15.39 -4.39 6.54
CA TYR A 270 15.69 -3.33 5.57
C TYR A 270 14.56 -3.08 4.59
N LYS A 271 14.49 -1.84 4.10
CA LYS A 271 13.55 -1.41 3.06
C LYS A 271 14.18 -0.34 2.19
N GLY A 272 13.67 -0.18 0.98
CA GLY A 272 14.11 0.90 0.11
C GLY A 272 13.18 1.18 -1.06
N ASP A 273 13.43 2.34 -1.66
CA ASP A 273 12.77 2.89 -2.82
C ASP A 273 13.87 3.40 -3.77
N LEU A 274 13.93 2.80 -4.95
CA LEU A 274 14.77 3.23 -6.06
C LEU A 274 13.85 3.80 -7.13
N SER A 275 14.05 5.07 -7.46
CA SER A 275 13.41 5.72 -8.58
C SER A 275 14.47 6.11 -9.60
N ALA A 276 14.27 5.76 -10.87
CA ALA A 276 15.14 6.17 -11.96
C ALA A 276 14.32 6.62 -13.16
N GLU A 277 14.85 7.61 -13.87
CA GLU A 277 14.16 8.26 -14.97
C GLU A 277 15.15 8.49 -16.11
N VAL A 278 14.73 8.23 -17.34
CA VAL A 278 15.52 8.53 -18.52
C VAL A 278 14.65 9.17 -19.60
N LEU A 279 15.12 10.29 -20.12
CA LEU A 279 14.62 10.95 -21.33
C LEU A 279 15.77 10.86 -22.36
N PRO A 280 15.76 9.84 -23.24
CA PRO A 280 16.87 9.59 -24.16
C PRO A 280 17.16 10.76 -25.09
N ASN A 281 16.11 11.45 -25.54
CA ASN A 281 16.19 12.58 -26.45
C ASN A 281 15.21 13.68 -26.00
N ASP A 282 15.68 14.68 -25.26
CA ASP A 282 14.89 15.88 -24.93
C ASP A 282 14.89 16.84 -26.11
N ARG A 283 13.81 16.86 -26.89
CA ARG A 283 13.66 17.71 -28.09
C ARG A 283 13.81 19.21 -27.81
N ALA A 284 13.55 19.67 -26.59
CA ALA A 284 13.65 21.08 -26.24
C ALA A 284 15.06 21.47 -25.74
N ALA A 285 15.85 20.51 -25.26
CA ALA A 285 17.20 20.75 -24.74
C ALA A 285 18.31 20.10 -25.57
N ASP A 286 17.95 19.35 -26.62
CA ASP A 286 18.83 18.62 -27.54
C ASP A 286 19.87 17.75 -26.82
N ARG A 287 19.42 17.01 -25.80
CA ARG A 287 20.30 16.16 -24.99
C ARG A 287 19.55 15.03 -24.30
N ARG A 288 20.30 14.01 -23.88
CA ARG A 288 19.81 12.98 -22.95
C ARG A 288 19.73 13.57 -21.54
N ARG A 289 18.61 13.34 -20.85
CA ARG A 289 18.43 13.70 -19.44
C ARG A 289 18.06 12.48 -18.61
N TYR A 290 18.50 12.44 -17.36
CA TYR A 290 18.20 11.34 -16.45
C TYR A 290 18.20 11.79 -14.99
N GLY A 291 17.43 11.10 -14.18
CA GLY A 291 17.32 11.29 -12.74
C GLY A 291 17.39 9.95 -12.04
N MET A 292 17.99 9.91 -10.84
CA MET A 292 18.01 8.74 -9.98
C MET A 292 17.90 9.19 -8.52
N SER A 293 17.05 8.49 -7.76
CA SER A 293 16.90 8.62 -6.32
C SER A 293 16.91 7.22 -5.71
N LEU A 294 17.72 6.99 -4.69
CA LEU A 294 17.72 5.78 -3.89
C LEU A 294 17.60 6.18 -2.42
N ALA A 295 16.49 5.81 -1.81
CA ALA A 295 16.27 5.92 -0.38
C ALA A 295 16.22 4.51 0.23
N GLY A 296 17.07 4.24 1.22
CA GLY A 296 17.15 2.96 1.90
C GLY A 296 17.30 3.14 3.39
N SER A 297 16.70 2.24 4.17
CA SER A 297 16.92 2.16 5.61
C SER A 297 17.19 0.72 6.02
N TYR A 298 18.12 0.57 6.95
CA TYR A 298 18.49 -0.69 7.57
C TYR A 298 18.34 -0.55 9.08
N ASN A 299 17.74 -1.53 9.73
CA ASN A 299 17.59 -1.60 11.17
C ASN A 299 17.57 -3.08 11.60
N ARG A 300 18.64 -3.51 12.25
CA ARG A 300 18.70 -4.79 12.94
C ARG A 300 18.55 -4.55 14.44
N ASP A 301 17.32 -4.71 14.92
CA ASP A 301 16.93 -4.67 16.33
C ASP A 301 17.48 -3.47 17.13
N GLY A 302 17.69 -2.32 16.48
CA GLY A 302 18.24 -1.10 17.09
C GLY A 302 19.76 -1.11 17.33
N PHE A 303 20.42 -2.25 17.20
CA PHE A 303 21.86 -2.42 17.39
C PHE A 303 22.68 -1.91 16.21
N LEU A 304 22.21 -2.19 14.99
CA LEU A 304 22.83 -1.70 13.76
C LEU A 304 21.78 -0.98 12.92
N LEU A 305 21.95 0.31 12.75
CA LEU A 305 21.09 1.19 11.96
C LEU A 305 21.87 1.70 10.76
N GLY A 306 21.22 1.82 9.61
CA GLY A 306 21.83 2.39 8.42
C GLY A 306 20.82 3.16 7.60
N GLY A 307 21.31 4.14 6.86
CA GLY A 307 20.51 4.92 5.94
C GLY A 307 21.29 5.23 4.67
N LEU A 308 20.58 5.21 3.55
CA LEU A 308 21.06 5.65 2.25
C LEU A 308 20.06 6.66 1.69
N ASN A 309 20.57 7.79 1.21
CA ASN A 309 19.80 8.79 0.49
C ASN A 309 20.68 9.33 -0.64
N LEU A 310 20.59 8.73 -1.82
CA LEU A 310 21.42 9.05 -2.97
C LEU A 310 20.55 9.68 -4.05
N ASN A 311 20.82 10.93 -4.40
CA ASN A 311 20.13 11.63 -5.47
C ASN A 311 21.12 12.15 -6.52
N LYS A 312 20.80 11.92 -7.80
CA LYS A 312 21.60 12.40 -8.93
C LYS A 312 20.67 12.77 -10.08
N VAL A 313 20.92 13.92 -10.69
CA VAL A 313 20.31 14.30 -11.97
C VAL A 313 21.39 14.66 -12.99
N SER A 314 21.04 14.60 -14.27
CA SER A 314 21.93 14.90 -15.39
C SER A 314 22.44 16.33 -15.40
N ASP A 315 21.59 17.30 -15.07
CA ASP A 315 21.85 18.72 -15.25
C ASP A 315 21.10 19.59 -14.24
N ASP A 316 21.55 20.84 -14.12
CA ASP A 316 21.05 21.79 -13.11
C ASP A 316 19.60 22.23 -13.36
N SER A 317 19.13 22.19 -14.61
CA SER A 317 17.76 22.55 -14.96
C SER A 317 16.76 21.41 -14.81
N TYR A 318 17.19 20.20 -14.42
CA TYR A 318 16.38 18.98 -14.50
C TYR A 318 14.99 19.13 -13.87
N PHE A 319 14.91 19.50 -12.59
CA PHE A 319 13.62 19.62 -11.90
C PHE A 319 12.81 20.84 -12.36
N ARG A 320 13.46 21.96 -12.68
CA ARG A 320 12.80 23.16 -13.21
C ARG A 320 12.08 22.89 -14.53
N ASP A 321 12.64 21.97 -15.33
CA ASP A 321 12.14 21.65 -16.66
C ASP A 321 11.16 20.48 -16.70
N LEU A 322 11.36 19.45 -15.84
CA LEU A 322 10.68 18.16 -15.95
C LEU A 322 9.72 17.85 -14.80
N ALA A 323 9.85 18.51 -13.64
CA ALA A 323 8.98 18.24 -12.51
C ALA A 323 7.58 18.85 -12.70
N THR A 324 6.55 18.12 -12.25
CA THR A 324 5.15 18.56 -12.30
C THR A 324 4.67 19.21 -11.02
N ARG A 325 5.42 19.06 -9.91
CA ARG A 325 5.09 19.60 -8.59
C ARG A 325 6.00 20.78 -8.24
N ILE A 326 5.40 21.88 -7.80
CA ILE A 326 6.09 23.14 -7.51
C ILE A 326 7.19 22.97 -6.44
N ASN A 327 6.96 22.15 -5.42
CA ASN A 327 7.95 21.89 -4.36
C ASN A 327 9.21 21.14 -4.83
N ILE A 328 9.14 20.44 -5.97
CA ILE A 328 10.28 19.77 -6.58
C ILE A 328 11.02 20.74 -7.52
N THR A 329 10.31 21.67 -8.18
CA THR A 329 10.93 22.65 -9.09
C THR A 329 11.89 23.63 -8.40
N SER A 330 11.72 23.88 -7.10
CA SER A 330 12.57 24.77 -6.30
C SER A 330 13.75 24.05 -5.61
N GLN A 331 13.97 22.77 -5.92
CA GLN A 331 15.03 22.01 -5.29
C GLN A 331 16.40 22.47 -5.80
N ALA A 332 17.20 23.08 -4.91
CA ALA A 332 18.53 23.60 -5.24
C ALA A 332 19.67 22.64 -4.90
N THR A 333 19.44 21.71 -3.95
CA THR A 333 20.47 20.77 -3.50
C THR A 333 19.94 19.35 -3.41
N LEU A 334 20.73 18.40 -3.88
CA LEU A 334 20.43 16.97 -3.85
C LEU A 334 21.40 16.28 -2.90
N LEU A 335 20.86 15.76 -1.80
CA LEU A 335 21.62 15.03 -0.81
C LEU A 335 22.12 13.70 -1.39
N ARG A 336 23.38 13.39 -1.09
CA ARG A 336 24.02 12.10 -1.35
C ARG A 336 24.69 11.65 -0.07
N GLU A 337 23.98 10.85 0.70
CA GLU A 337 24.39 10.44 2.02
C GLU A 337 24.25 8.94 2.21
N GLY A 338 25.24 8.36 2.89
CA GLY A 338 25.15 7.06 3.51
C GLY A 338 25.66 7.15 4.94
N PHE A 339 24.96 6.50 5.87
CA PHE A 339 25.45 6.35 7.23
C PHE A 339 25.18 4.96 7.78
N LEU A 340 26.00 4.58 8.75
CA LEU A 340 25.87 3.37 9.53
C LEU A 340 26.14 3.71 10.99
N THR A 341 25.20 3.36 11.87
CA THR A 341 25.27 3.57 13.31
C THR A 341 25.25 2.23 14.01
N TYR A 342 26.22 2.02 14.88
CA TYR A 342 26.36 0.84 15.72
C TYR A 342 26.20 1.23 17.18
N ASN A 343 25.16 0.71 17.81
CA ASN A 343 24.83 0.96 19.21
C ASN A 343 25.22 -0.26 20.03
N GLY A 344 25.82 -0.04 21.19
CA GLY A 344 26.22 -1.14 22.07
C GLY A 344 26.25 -0.73 23.53
N GLN A 345 26.51 -1.73 24.38
CA GLN A 345 26.76 -1.51 25.79
C GLN A 345 28.26 -1.58 26.08
N TRP A 346 28.71 -0.79 27.04
CA TRP A 346 30.08 -0.79 27.53
C TRP A 346 30.09 -0.70 29.05
N TRP A 347 31.02 -1.40 29.70
CA TRP A 347 31.27 -1.33 31.13
C TRP A 347 29.99 -1.46 32.01
N GLY A 348 29.17 -2.48 31.72
CA GLY A 348 27.93 -2.75 32.45
C GLY A 348 26.75 -1.97 31.87
N THR A 349 26.25 -0.97 32.61
CA THR A 349 25.10 -0.13 32.24
C THR A 349 25.43 1.00 31.27
N GLY A 350 26.70 1.13 30.86
CA GLY A 350 27.09 2.13 29.87
C GLY A 350 26.56 1.78 28.48
N SER A 351 26.24 2.81 27.70
CA SER A 351 25.88 2.69 26.29
C SER A 351 26.83 3.53 25.42
N TYR A 352 27.06 3.08 24.20
CA TYR A 352 27.75 3.85 23.18
C TYR A 352 27.01 3.77 21.84
N SER A 353 27.20 4.81 21.03
CA SER A 353 26.70 4.92 19.67
C SER A 353 27.82 5.43 18.78
N ALA A 354 28.28 4.59 17.86
CA ALA A 354 29.31 4.91 16.88
C ALA A 354 28.66 5.06 15.50
N THR A 355 28.81 6.21 14.85
CA THR A 355 28.27 6.45 13.51
C THR A 355 29.39 6.76 12.52
N ALA A 356 29.39 6.08 11.38
CA ALA A 356 30.17 6.44 10.21
C ALA A 356 29.22 7.02 9.15
N ARG A 357 29.57 8.17 8.57
CA ARG A 357 28.78 8.88 7.59
C ARG A 357 29.66 9.37 6.44
N VAL A 358 29.12 9.31 5.23
CA VAL A 358 29.63 10.00 4.05
C VAL A 358 28.50 10.85 3.51
N GLN A 359 28.71 12.16 3.41
CA GLN A 359 27.70 13.11 2.97
C GLN A 359 28.29 14.05 1.91
N ARG A 360 27.60 14.19 0.78
CA ARG A 360 27.89 15.18 -0.27
C ARG A 360 26.58 15.72 -0.84
N PHE A 361 26.69 16.79 -1.61
CA PHE A 361 25.56 17.44 -2.26
C PHE A 361 25.82 17.61 -3.75
N GLN A 362 24.79 17.42 -4.58
CA GLN A 362 24.73 18.07 -5.89
C GLN A 362 24.05 19.40 -5.71
N VAL A 363 24.70 20.50 -6.07
CA VAL A 363 24.02 21.78 -6.20
C VAL A 363 23.55 21.93 -7.63
N LEU A 364 22.29 22.27 -7.81
CA LEU A 364 21.72 22.59 -9.10
C LEU A 364 21.86 24.11 -9.29
N GLN A 365 22.82 24.50 -10.12
CA GLN A 365 23.14 25.92 -10.33
C GLN A 365 22.04 26.65 -11.11
N ASP A 366 21.75 27.87 -10.67
CA ASP A 366 20.95 28.83 -11.42
C ASP A 366 21.86 29.99 -11.87
N PRO A 367 22.01 30.25 -13.17
CA PRO A 367 22.82 31.38 -13.66
C PRO A 367 22.41 32.73 -13.07
N ASP A 368 21.11 32.91 -12.78
CA ASP A 368 20.58 34.16 -12.23
C ASP A 368 20.77 34.27 -10.70
N ASN A 369 21.03 33.14 -10.03
CA ASN A 369 21.23 33.07 -8.58
C ASN A 369 22.23 31.95 -8.21
N PRO A 370 23.54 32.18 -8.39
CA PRO A 370 24.56 31.18 -8.10
C PRO A 370 24.56 30.72 -6.64
N ILE A 371 24.70 29.42 -6.42
CA ILE A 371 24.63 28.82 -5.09
C ILE A 371 26.00 28.25 -4.72
N VAL A 372 26.52 28.69 -3.57
CA VAL A 372 27.77 28.15 -3.02
C VAL A 372 27.57 26.68 -2.65
N VAL A 373 28.49 25.83 -3.11
CA VAL A 373 28.42 24.40 -2.85
C VAL A 373 28.59 24.13 -1.35
N PRO A 374 27.71 23.36 -0.70
CA PRO A 374 27.93 22.96 0.69
C PRO A 374 29.15 22.03 0.81
N TYR A 375 29.91 22.16 1.90
CA TYR A 375 30.98 21.21 2.21
C TYR A 375 30.45 19.78 2.30
N GLY A 376 31.16 18.85 1.67
CA GLY A 376 31.01 17.42 1.91
C GLY A 376 31.67 17.01 3.23
N ARG A 377 31.14 15.96 3.85
CA ARG A 377 31.71 15.31 5.04
C ARG A 377 32.12 13.89 4.65
N THR A 378 33.41 13.68 4.38
CA THR A 378 33.89 12.43 3.74
C THR A 378 35.21 11.93 4.32
N PRO A 379 35.21 11.08 5.36
CA PRO A 379 34.06 10.67 6.18
C PRO A 379 33.82 11.59 7.37
N GLN A 380 32.66 11.42 8.02
CA GLN A 380 32.39 11.84 9.38
C GLN A 380 32.23 10.60 10.26
N LEU A 381 32.98 10.53 11.34
CA LEU A 381 32.93 9.49 12.35
C LEU A 381 32.53 10.15 13.67
N THR A 382 31.49 9.66 14.33
CA THR A 382 31.07 10.15 15.64
C THR A 382 31.00 9.00 16.63
N LEU A 383 31.44 9.23 17.86
CA LEU A 383 31.29 8.31 18.97
C LEU A 383 30.67 9.05 20.14
N SER A 384 29.49 8.62 20.57
CA SER A 384 28.83 9.11 21.77
C SER A 384 28.80 7.99 22.80
N THR A 385 29.21 8.27 24.04
CA THR A 385 29.17 7.31 25.14
C THR A 385 28.44 7.94 26.32
N LEU A 386 27.60 7.17 26.99
CA LEU A 386 26.97 7.54 28.25
C LEU A 386 27.10 6.38 29.23
N ARG A 387 27.44 6.68 30.48
CA ARG A 387 27.41 5.72 31.57
C ARG A 387 26.95 6.41 32.83
N GLN A 388 25.84 5.92 33.37
CA GLN A 388 25.26 6.45 34.59
C GLN A 388 25.85 5.74 35.81
N ASP A 389 25.73 6.39 36.97
CA ASP A 389 26.03 5.82 38.29
C ASP A 389 27.48 5.34 38.50
N ILE A 390 28.47 6.05 37.95
CA ILE A 390 29.88 5.86 38.28
C ILE A 390 30.16 6.55 39.63
N GLY A 391 29.89 5.84 40.73
CA GLY A 391 30.09 6.39 42.08
C GLY A 391 29.19 7.60 42.37
N GLY A 392 27.97 7.60 41.82
CA GLY A 392 27.00 8.70 41.89
C GLY A 392 27.12 9.74 40.76
N PHE A 393 28.14 9.63 39.89
CA PHE A 393 28.30 10.52 38.74
C PHE A 393 27.87 9.86 37.43
N ASP A 394 27.30 10.65 36.55
CA ASP A 394 27.05 10.29 35.16
C ASP A 394 28.23 10.77 34.30
N PHE A 395 28.86 9.83 33.59
CA PHE A 395 29.89 10.12 32.60
C PHE A 395 29.29 10.13 31.20
N GLY A 396 29.56 11.21 30.46
CA GLY A 396 29.23 11.32 29.04
C GLY A 396 30.46 11.68 28.23
N SER A 397 30.56 11.21 27.00
CA SER A 397 31.58 11.68 26.05
C SER A 397 31.02 11.77 24.65
N ALA A 398 31.39 12.81 23.92
CA ALA A 398 31.14 12.93 22.49
C ALA A 398 32.48 13.18 21.78
N ALA A 399 32.80 12.34 20.81
CA ALA A 399 33.95 12.48 19.93
C ALA A 399 33.48 12.55 18.48
N GLU A 400 34.10 13.42 17.68
CA GLU A 400 33.86 13.52 16.26
C GLU A 400 35.19 13.66 15.51
N PHE A 401 35.34 12.90 14.44
CA PHE A 401 36.31 13.15 13.39
C PHE A 401 35.57 13.43 12.09
N VAL A 402 35.91 14.51 11.40
CA VAL A 402 35.30 14.83 10.11
C VAL A 402 36.33 15.42 9.15
N ASP A 403 36.34 14.91 7.93
CA ASP A 403 37.09 15.50 6.80
C ASP A 403 36.12 16.30 5.93
N PHE A 404 36.24 17.63 6.02
CA PHE A 404 35.47 18.58 5.23
C PHE A 404 36.12 18.76 3.86
N SER A 405 35.37 18.44 2.81
CA SER A 405 35.80 18.61 1.42
C SER A 405 34.93 19.60 0.67
N HIS A 406 35.56 20.49 -0.09
CA HIS A 406 34.94 21.48 -0.95
C HIS A 406 35.75 21.61 -2.25
N PRO A 407 35.08 21.80 -3.42
CA PRO A 407 35.77 21.88 -4.70
C PRO A 407 36.65 23.13 -4.88
N SER A 408 36.28 24.26 -4.27
CA SER A 408 36.94 25.56 -4.50
C SER A 408 37.32 26.35 -3.24
N LEU A 409 37.12 25.78 -2.05
CA LEU A 409 37.39 26.44 -0.76
C LEU A 409 38.34 25.57 0.05
N VAL A 410 38.92 26.15 1.11
CA VAL A 410 39.89 25.47 1.99
C VAL A 410 39.28 24.19 2.58
N ASN A 411 40.01 23.09 2.50
CA ASN A 411 39.60 21.82 3.11
C ASN A 411 40.18 21.68 4.50
N GLY A 412 39.60 20.78 5.29
CA GLY A 412 40.09 20.59 6.64
C GLY A 412 39.55 19.36 7.35
N LYS A 413 40.43 18.74 8.13
CA LYS A 413 40.08 17.70 9.08
C LYS A 413 39.86 18.33 10.44
N ARG A 414 38.75 17.99 11.09
CA ARG A 414 38.46 18.39 12.46
C ARG A 414 38.30 17.16 13.34
N SER A 415 38.96 17.18 14.49
CA SER A 415 38.72 16.23 15.58
C SER A 415 38.20 16.99 16.80
N THR A 416 37.11 16.53 17.40
CA THR A 416 36.58 17.07 18.66
C THR A 416 36.44 15.96 19.69
N LEU A 417 36.63 16.30 20.96
CA LEU A 417 36.40 15.42 22.10
C LEU A 417 35.82 16.26 23.24
N TYR A 418 34.67 15.82 23.77
CA TYR A 418 33.97 16.49 24.86
C TYR A 418 33.53 15.47 25.92
N PRO A 419 34.41 15.09 26.85
CA PRO A 419 34.04 14.31 28.02
C PRO A 419 33.41 15.22 29.07
N THR A 420 32.40 14.69 29.76
CA THR A 420 31.63 15.38 30.79
C THR A 420 31.35 14.46 31.96
N LEU A 421 31.35 15.02 33.17
CA LEU A 421 30.88 14.37 34.39
C LEU A 421 29.76 15.23 34.98
N SER A 422 28.65 14.60 35.34
CA SER A 422 27.52 15.25 36.00
C SER A 422 27.09 14.51 37.26
N LEU A 423 26.58 15.23 38.25
CA LEU A 423 26.11 14.67 39.52
C LEU A 423 24.61 14.96 39.70
N PRO A 424 23.69 14.05 39.33
CA PRO A 424 22.27 14.30 39.47
C PRO A 424 21.82 14.23 40.94
N LEU A 425 21.48 15.37 41.54
CA LEU A 425 20.90 15.48 42.88
C LEU A 425 19.38 15.71 42.75
N ILE A 426 18.60 14.64 42.85
CA ILE A 426 17.14 14.68 42.62
C ILE A 426 16.42 14.34 43.94
N THR A 427 15.53 15.24 44.37
CA THR A 427 14.63 15.04 45.51
C THR A 427 13.19 15.34 45.08
N PRO A 428 12.16 14.97 45.88
CA PRO A 428 10.77 15.30 45.54
C PRO A 428 10.46 16.80 45.41
N SER A 429 11.27 17.67 46.05
CA SER A 429 11.01 19.12 46.11
C SER A 429 11.97 19.96 45.26
N PHE A 430 13.13 19.43 44.88
CA PHE A 430 14.09 20.12 44.01
C PHE A 430 15.00 19.15 43.25
N PHE A 431 15.53 19.62 42.13
CA PHE A 431 16.58 18.94 41.37
C PHE A 431 17.74 19.90 41.08
N LEU A 432 18.97 19.39 41.18
CA LEU A 432 20.19 20.10 40.81
C LEU A 432 21.15 19.10 40.14
N THR A 433 21.69 19.42 38.98
CA THR A 433 22.64 18.54 38.28
C THR A 433 23.88 19.33 37.90
N PRO A 434 24.85 19.50 38.81
CA PRO A 434 26.13 20.11 38.49
C PRO A 434 26.82 19.28 37.40
N LYS A 435 27.42 19.96 36.40
CA LYS A 435 28.09 19.33 35.27
C LYS A 435 29.39 20.05 34.97
N ALA A 436 30.46 19.28 34.83
CA ALA A 436 31.76 19.75 34.37
C ALA A 436 32.13 19.01 33.07
N GLY A 437 32.83 19.68 32.17
CA GLY A 437 33.27 19.10 30.90
C GLY A 437 34.47 19.82 30.31
N VAL A 438 35.21 19.12 29.45
CA VAL A 438 36.41 19.66 28.78
C VAL A 438 36.22 19.61 27.28
N HIS A 439 36.23 20.75 26.59
CA HIS A 439 36.05 20.76 25.14
C HIS A 439 37.41 20.84 24.45
N TYR A 440 37.84 19.74 23.83
CA TYR A 440 39.05 19.68 23.02
C TYR A 440 38.69 19.71 21.53
N THR A 441 39.38 20.53 20.75
CA THR A 441 39.18 20.62 19.30
C THR A 441 40.51 20.84 18.60
N TYR A 442 40.76 20.05 17.56
CA TYR A 442 41.95 20.13 16.73
C TYR A 442 41.55 20.26 15.26
N TYR A 443 42.20 21.18 14.55
CA TYR A 443 42.01 21.44 13.12
C TYR A 443 43.31 21.18 12.36
N SER A 444 43.20 20.52 11.22
CA SER A 444 44.26 20.39 10.22
C SER A 444 43.70 20.86 8.88
N LEU A 445 44.09 22.07 8.46
CA LEU A 445 43.62 22.71 7.23
C LEU A 445 44.61 22.45 6.10
N TYR A 446 44.10 22.23 4.89
CA TYR A 446 44.91 22.03 3.70
C TYR A 446 44.20 22.57 2.46
N GLU A 447 44.97 23.08 1.51
CA GLU A 447 44.47 23.50 0.21
C GLU A 447 44.69 22.38 -0.80
N ILE A 448 43.77 22.24 -1.76
CA ILE A 448 44.02 21.43 -2.95
C ILE A 448 44.80 22.34 -3.92
N PRO A 449 46.01 21.96 -4.38
CA PRO A 449 46.67 22.71 -5.44
C PRO A 449 45.75 22.78 -6.66
N MET A 450 45.54 23.97 -7.23
CA MET A 450 44.68 24.15 -8.40
C MET A 450 45.08 23.15 -9.48
N ILE A 451 44.16 22.23 -9.84
CA ILE A 451 44.30 21.45 -11.07
C ILE A 451 44.08 22.46 -12.20
N VAL A 452 45.19 22.95 -12.76
CA VAL A 452 45.16 23.64 -14.03
C VAL A 452 44.93 22.55 -15.06
N ASP A 453 43.68 22.37 -15.51
CA ASP A 453 43.45 21.60 -16.73
C ASP A 453 44.22 22.31 -17.85
N PRO A 454 45.20 21.65 -18.51
CA PRO A 454 45.82 22.25 -19.66
C PRO A 454 44.76 22.27 -20.76
N VAL A 455 44.30 23.47 -21.10
CA VAL A 455 43.56 23.73 -22.32
C VAL A 455 44.43 23.25 -23.49
N THR A 456 44.02 22.17 -24.14
CA THR A 456 44.28 21.87 -25.56
C THR A 456 43.15 21.03 -26.10
#